data_AF-A0A0D0AHT1-F1
#
_entry.id   AF-A0A0D0AHT1-F1
#
_cell.length_a   1.000
_cell.length_b   1.000
_cell.length_c   1.000
_cell.angle_alpha   90.00
_cell.angle_beta   90.00
_cell.angle_gamma   90.00
#
_symmetry.space_group_name_H-M   'P 1'
#
loop_
_entity.id
_entity.type
_entity.pdbx_description
1 polymer ?
#
loop_
_entity_poly.entity_id
_entity_poly.type
_entity_poly.pdbx_seq_one_letter_code
_entity_poly.pdbx_strand_id
1 'polypeptide(L)'
;MDPSTPSSHFSNLIEDFPRRHCSLLFQLHTGHAPLNKHLHHISKSPTAQCLQCNKHEETVKHFLLVCPSYAQQRAALRQEAGTGMSQLHQLLNNEDFIKPLFRYIARTRRLEQTFGDVSPPKS
;
A
#
# COMPACT_ATOMS: atom_id res chain seq x y z
N MET A 1 -20.15 -10.06 -18.33
CA MET A 1 -18.82 -10.59 -17.99
C MET A 1 -18.19 -9.62 -17.02
N ASP A 2 -17.84 -10.10 -15.84
CA ASP A 2 -17.31 -9.32 -14.71
C ASP A 2 -15.80 -9.11 -14.93
N PRO A 3 -15.27 -7.87 -14.99
CA PRO A 3 -13.86 -7.61 -15.30
C PRO A 3 -12.91 -7.85 -14.10
N SER A 4 -13.34 -8.62 -13.11
CA SER A 4 -12.68 -8.83 -11.83
C SER A 4 -11.59 -9.91 -11.85
N THR A 5 -11.17 -10.39 -13.02
CA THR A 5 -9.95 -11.19 -13.15
C THR A 5 -8.74 -10.30 -12.89
N PRO A 6 -7.88 -10.60 -11.88
CA PRO A 6 -6.58 -9.95 -11.83
C PRO A 6 -5.89 -10.20 -13.17
N SER A 7 -5.32 -9.15 -13.76
CA SER A 7 -4.60 -9.29 -15.03
C SER A 7 -3.54 -10.39 -14.87
N SER A 8 -3.21 -11.10 -15.96
CA SER A 8 -2.13 -12.10 -15.94
C SER A 8 -0.84 -11.54 -15.31
N HIS A 9 -0.62 -10.24 -15.46
CA HIS A 9 0.49 -9.51 -14.85
C HIS A 9 0.39 -9.43 -13.31
N PHE A 10 -0.80 -9.21 -12.75
CA PHE A 10 -0.98 -9.18 -11.29
C PHE A 10 -0.80 -10.55 -10.65
N SER A 11 -1.20 -11.63 -11.34
CA SER A 11 -1.00 -13.00 -10.85
C SER A 11 0.48 -13.37 -10.77
N ASN A 12 1.27 -13.02 -11.79
CA ASN A 12 2.72 -13.26 -11.80
C ASN A 12 3.44 -12.43 -10.73
N LEU A 13 3.03 -11.16 -10.55
CA LEU A 13 3.57 -10.23 -9.56
C LEU A 13 3.51 -10.76 -8.11
N ILE A 14 2.52 -11.60 -7.80
CA ILE A 14 2.22 -12.06 -6.44
C ILE A 14 2.51 -13.55 -6.23
N GLU A 15 3.02 -14.27 -7.23
CA GLU A 15 3.17 -15.73 -7.21
C GLU A 15 4.07 -16.20 -6.06
N ASP A 16 5.17 -15.49 -5.82
CA ASP A 16 6.15 -15.83 -4.78
C ASP A 16 5.86 -15.19 -3.40
N PHE A 17 4.73 -14.50 -3.25
CA PHE A 17 4.42 -13.77 -2.03
C PHE A 17 3.50 -14.55 -1.08
N PRO A 18 3.74 -14.48 0.24
CA PRO A 18 2.80 -15.05 1.21
C PRO A 18 1.40 -14.44 1.04
N ARG A 19 0.34 -15.24 1.27
CA ARG A 19 -1.07 -14.82 1.10
C ARG A 19 -1.41 -13.46 1.72
N ARG A 20 -0.80 -13.11 2.85
CA ARG A 20 -0.99 -11.82 3.53
C ARG A 20 -0.51 -10.63 2.68
N HIS A 21 0.62 -10.77 2.00
CA HIS A 21 1.19 -9.77 1.10
C HIS A 21 0.30 -9.59 -0.13
N CYS A 22 -0.18 -10.69 -0.72
CA CYS A 22 -1.10 -10.67 -1.86
C CYS A 22 -2.41 -9.98 -1.49
N SER A 23 -3.00 -10.33 -0.33
CA SER A 23 -4.23 -9.71 0.17
C SER A 23 -4.05 -8.20 0.42
N LEU A 24 -2.91 -7.80 1.01
CA LEU A 24 -2.60 -6.40 1.23
C LEU A 24 -2.48 -5.65 -0.10
N LEU A 25 -1.74 -6.19 -1.06
CA LEU A 25 -1.55 -5.56 -2.37
C LEU A 25 -2.89 -5.41 -3.12
N PHE A 26 -3.72 -6.45 -3.09
CA PHE A 26 -5.06 -6.40 -3.68
C PHE A 26 -5.93 -5.30 -3.04
N GLN A 27 -5.93 -5.22 -1.70
CA GLN A 27 -6.68 -4.17 -1.00
C GLN A 27 -6.14 -2.76 -1.26
N LEU A 28 -4.84 -2.59 -1.49
CA LEU A 28 -4.27 -1.30 -1.92
C LEU A 28 -4.74 -0.92 -3.33
N HIS A 29 -4.82 -1.88 -4.25
CA HIS A 29 -5.35 -1.67 -5.61
C HIS A 29 -6.80 -1.24 -5.62
N THR A 30 -7.65 -1.94 -4.87
CA THR A 30 -9.10 -1.66 -4.85
C THR A 30 -9.48 -0.52 -3.92
N GLY A 31 -8.52 0.08 -3.21
CA GLY A 31 -8.79 1.11 -2.20
C GLY A 31 -9.49 0.58 -0.93
N HIS A 32 -9.47 -0.73 -0.71
CA HIS A 32 -10.06 -1.41 0.45
C HIS A 32 -9.07 -1.67 1.59
N ALA A 33 -7.82 -1.21 1.47
CA ALA A 33 -6.87 -1.28 2.57
C ALA A 33 -7.46 -0.57 3.81
N PRO A 34 -7.18 -1.03 5.05
CA PRO A 34 -7.72 -0.50 6.30
C PRO A 34 -7.07 0.84 6.69
N LEU A 35 -7.09 1.78 5.75
CA LEU A 35 -6.82 3.19 5.92
C LEU A 35 -8.12 3.91 6.25
N ASN A 36 -8.03 5.07 6.92
CA ASN A 36 -9.20 5.69 7.52
C ASN A 36 -10.28 6.07 6.54
N LYS A 37 -9.97 6.39 5.27
CA LYS A 37 -11.01 6.61 4.26
C LYS A 37 -11.91 5.38 4.10
N HIS A 38 -11.31 4.20 3.93
CA HIS A 38 -12.07 2.97 3.78
C HIS A 38 -12.77 2.59 5.10
N LEU A 39 -12.06 2.68 6.22
CA LEU A 39 -12.63 2.34 7.53
C LEU A 39 -13.82 3.23 7.89
N HIS A 40 -13.78 4.52 7.57
CA HIS A 40 -14.91 5.42 7.77
C HIS A 40 -16.10 5.05 6.89
N HIS A 41 -15.84 4.73 5.61
CA HIS A 41 -16.89 4.28 4.69
C HIS A 41 -17.64 3.04 5.17
N ILE A 42 -16.96 2.11 5.85
CA ILE A 42 -17.57 0.92 6.45
C ILE A 42 -17.93 1.08 7.95
N SER A 43 -17.97 2.32 8.46
CA SER A 43 -18.32 2.65 9.85
C SER A 43 -17.44 1.96 10.92
N LYS A 44 -16.17 1.68 10.58
CA LYS A 44 -15.13 1.16 11.49
C LYS A 44 -14.16 2.23 12.01
N SER A 45 -14.24 3.45 11.49
CA SER A 45 -13.53 4.62 11.99
C SER A 45 -14.48 5.81 12.12
N PRO A 46 -14.37 6.64 13.17
CA PRO A 46 -15.17 7.86 13.32
C PRO A 46 -14.78 8.96 12.33
N THR A 47 -13.65 8.84 11.63
CA THR A 47 -13.18 9.84 10.65
C THR A 47 -12.46 9.21 9.47
N ALA A 48 -12.57 9.83 8.30
CA ALA A 48 -11.79 9.51 7.11
C ALA A 48 -10.39 10.14 7.11
N GLN A 49 -10.11 11.04 8.05
CA GLN A 49 -8.87 11.81 8.11
C GLN A 49 -7.67 10.93 8.49
N CYS A 50 -6.50 11.21 7.90
CA CYS A 50 -5.25 10.60 8.31
C CYS A 50 -4.83 11.12 9.68
N LEU A 51 -4.82 10.24 10.69
CA LEU A 51 -4.43 10.58 12.07
C LEU A 51 -2.96 10.97 12.19
N GLN A 52 -2.14 10.55 11.22
CA GLN A 52 -0.71 10.82 11.25
C GLN A 52 -0.35 12.24 10.86
N CYS A 53 -1.12 12.85 9.96
CA CYS A 53 -0.87 14.22 9.52
C CYS A 53 -1.99 15.20 9.85
N ASN A 54 -3.20 14.72 10.15
CA ASN A 54 -4.40 15.49 10.49
C ASN A 54 -4.77 16.58 9.47
N LYS A 55 -4.46 16.36 8.18
CA LYS A 55 -4.66 17.35 7.11
C LYS A 55 -5.61 16.90 5.99
N HIS A 56 -5.58 15.62 5.62
CA HIS A 56 -6.32 15.10 4.48
C HIS A 56 -6.95 13.75 4.80
N GLU A 57 -7.89 13.31 3.95
CA GLU A 57 -8.38 11.93 3.98
C GLU A 57 -7.24 10.93 3.78
N GLU A 58 -7.27 9.85 4.54
CA GLU A 58 -6.29 8.78 4.43
C GLU A 58 -6.65 7.81 3.30
N THR A 59 -6.39 8.24 2.07
CA THR A 59 -6.50 7.41 0.87
C THR A 59 -5.22 6.61 0.63
N VAL A 60 -5.28 5.56 -0.21
CA VAL A 60 -4.07 4.84 -0.64
C VAL A 60 -3.05 5.78 -1.29
N LYS A 61 -3.51 6.71 -2.15
CA LYS A 61 -2.65 7.75 -2.74
C LYS A 61 -2.01 8.64 -1.67
N HIS A 62 -2.80 9.07 -0.69
CA HIS A 62 -2.29 9.90 0.39
C HIS A 62 -1.22 9.16 1.18
N PHE A 63 -1.52 7.92 1.60
CA PHE A 63 -0.60 7.08 2.35
C PHE A 63 0.70 6.82 1.59
N LEU A 64 0.64 6.39 0.33
CA LEU A 64 1.83 5.97 -0.42
C LEU A 64 2.65 7.13 -1.01
N LEU A 65 2.02 8.26 -1.37
CA LEU A 65 2.68 9.29 -2.19
C LEU A 65 2.76 10.67 -1.53
N VAL A 66 1.85 11.02 -0.60
CA VAL A 66 1.63 12.42 -0.19
C VAL A 66 1.92 12.67 1.29
N CYS A 67 1.52 11.78 2.20
CA CYS A 67 1.42 12.05 3.63
C CYS A 67 2.73 12.58 4.24
N PRO A 68 2.82 13.83 4.74
CA PRO A 68 4.09 14.37 5.21
C PRO A 68 4.72 13.57 6.35
N SER A 69 3.91 12.93 7.19
CA SER A 69 4.35 12.10 8.32
C SER A 69 5.11 10.84 7.90
N TYR A 70 5.00 10.42 6.64
CA TYR A 70 5.76 9.30 6.08
C TYR A 70 6.84 9.73 5.08
N ALA A 71 7.26 11.00 5.12
CA ALA A 71 8.23 11.54 4.17
C ALA A 71 9.57 10.79 4.18
N GLN A 72 10.06 10.41 5.36
CA GLN A 72 11.32 9.66 5.50
C GLN A 72 11.21 8.25 4.89
N GLN A 73 10.14 7.52 5.19
CA GLN A 73 9.89 6.20 4.63
C GLN A 73 9.73 6.28 3.11
N ARG A 74 9.05 7.32 2.58
CA ARG A 74 8.93 7.53 1.13
C ARG A 74 10.25 7.89 0.48
N ALA A 75 11.13 8.63 1.16
CA ALA A 75 12.45 8.93 0.63
C ALA A 75 13.28 7.63 0.47
N ALA A 76 13.26 6.74 1.46
CA ALA A 76 13.89 5.43 1.35
C ALA A 76 13.26 4.57 0.24
N LEU A 77 11.93 4.55 0.15
CA LEU A 77 11.22 3.87 -0.93
C LEU A 77 11.66 4.37 -2.32
N ARG A 78 11.80 5.69 -2.51
CA ARG A 78 12.28 6.29 -3.77
C ARG A 78 13.75 5.99 -4.06
N GLN A 79 14.60 5.89 -3.03
CA GLN A 79 15.99 5.50 -3.23
C GLN A 79 16.10 4.05 -3.71
N GLU A 80 15.22 3.17 -3.23
CA GLU A 80 15.20 1.76 -3.61
C GLU A 80 14.49 1.52 -4.96
N ALA A 81 13.39 2.23 -5.23
CA ALA A 81 12.54 2.05 -6.42
C ALA A 81 12.83 3.02 -7.58
N GLY A 82 13.64 4.06 -7.38
CA GLY A 82 13.95 5.06 -8.39
C GLY A 82 12.84 6.10 -8.65
N THR A 83 12.93 6.80 -9.78
CA THR A 83 12.10 7.98 -10.13
C THR A 83 10.69 7.64 -10.65
N GLY A 84 10.38 6.36 -10.89
CA GLY A 84 9.07 5.89 -11.42
C GLY A 84 7.90 5.95 -10.43
N MET A 85 8.10 6.52 -9.25
CA MET A 85 7.12 6.55 -8.15
C MET A 85 6.03 7.62 -8.25
N SER A 86 5.94 8.36 -9.36
CA SER A 86 5.03 9.51 -9.45
C SER A 86 3.56 9.09 -9.57
N GLN A 87 3.28 7.86 -9.99
CA GLN A 87 1.93 7.36 -10.19
C GLN A 87 1.61 6.13 -9.33
N LEU A 88 0.45 6.17 -8.68
CA LEU A 88 -0.03 5.08 -7.82
C LEU A 88 -0.12 3.75 -8.58
N HIS A 89 -0.60 3.79 -9.82
CA HIS A 89 -0.74 2.59 -10.64
C HIS A 89 0.62 1.93 -10.97
N GLN A 90 1.66 2.73 -11.21
CA GLN A 90 3.01 2.21 -11.47
C GLN A 90 3.59 1.55 -10.22
N LEU A 91 3.41 2.19 -9.05
CA LEU A 91 3.88 1.67 -7.76
C LEU A 91 3.27 0.30 -7.40
N LEU A 92 2.00 0.10 -7.73
CA LEU A 92 1.27 -1.11 -7.32
C LEU A 92 1.34 -2.27 -8.35
N ASN A 93 1.81 -2.02 -9.57
CA ASN A 93 1.86 -3.03 -10.64
C ASN A 93 3.27 -3.40 -11.12
N ASN A 94 4.33 -2.72 -10.65
CA ASN A 94 5.69 -3.04 -11.07
C ASN A 94 6.40 -3.95 -10.05
N GLU A 95 6.87 -5.11 -10.50
CA GLU A 95 7.65 -6.09 -9.73
C GLU A 95 8.86 -5.47 -9.01
N ASP A 96 9.56 -4.55 -9.69
CA ASP A 96 10.71 -3.84 -9.14
C ASP A 96 10.36 -3.03 -7.88
N PHE A 97 9.09 -2.61 -7.76
CA PHE A 97 8.62 -1.73 -6.69
C PHE A 97 7.94 -2.49 -5.55
N ILE A 98 7.53 -3.75 -5.73
CA ILE A 98 6.76 -4.49 -4.73
C ILE A 98 7.57 -4.77 -3.46
N LYS A 99 8.80 -5.27 -3.57
CA LYS A 99 9.64 -5.51 -2.38
C LYS A 99 9.95 -4.18 -1.64
N PRO A 100 10.39 -3.10 -2.32
CA PRO A 100 10.51 -1.78 -1.69
C PRO A 100 9.21 -1.29 -1.04
N LEU A 101 8.06 -1.43 -1.72
CA LEU A 101 6.75 -1.03 -1.21
C LEU A 101 6.42 -1.76 0.10
N PHE A 102 6.67 -3.06 0.18
CA PHE A 102 6.45 -3.80 1.43
C PHE A 102 7.36 -3.34 2.57
N ARG A 103 8.63 -3.00 2.28
CA ARG A 103 9.53 -2.38 3.29
C ARG A 103 9.01 -1.02 3.75
N TYR A 104 8.48 -0.21 2.83
CA TYR A 104 7.82 1.05 3.17
C TYR A 104 6.66 0.80 4.15
N ILE A 105 5.74 -0.09 3.79
CA ILE A 105 4.57 -0.39 4.62
C ILE A 105 4.99 -0.88 6.01
N ALA A 106 5.94 -1.82 6.08
CA ALA A 106 6.47 -2.32 7.35
C ALA A 106 7.09 -1.19 8.20
N ARG A 107 7.93 -0.33 7.62
CA ARG A 107 8.55 0.82 8.31
C ARG A 107 7.55 1.85 8.82
N THR A 108 6.40 2.00 8.14
CA THR A 108 5.34 2.91 8.62
C THR A 108 4.53 2.34 9.78
N ARG A 109 4.54 1.00 9.95
CA ARG A 109 3.69 0.26 10.90
C ARG A 109 2.18 0.52 10.75
N ARG A 110 1.77 1.26 9.72
CA ARG A 110 0.39 1.76 9.58
C ARG A 110 -0.62 0.62 9.42
N LEU A 111 -0.22 -0.48 8.79
CA LEU A 111 -1.07 -1.61 8.47
C LEU A 111 -0.74 -2.86 9.30
N GLU A 112 0.15 -2.73 10.30
CA GLU A 112 0.63 -3.85 11.12
C GLU A 112 -0.48 -4.49 11.96
N GLN A 113 -1.45 -3.69 12.44
CA GLN A 113 -2.58 -4.22 13.20
C GLN A 113 -3.43 -5.24 12.41
N THR A 114 -3.55 -5.07 11.10
CA THR A 114 -4.38 -5.94 10.25
C THR A 114 -3.57 -7.05 9.57
N PHE A 115 -2.35 -6.76 9.12
CA PHE A 115 -1.56 -7.70 8.32
C PHE A 115 -0.34 -8.27 9.03
N GLY A 116 -0.04 -7.81 10.25
CA GLY A 116 1.21 -8.10 10.94
C GLY A 116 2.42 -7.48 10.25
N ASP A 117 3.61 -8.03 10.51
CA ASP A 117 4.82 -7.63 9.80
C ASP A 117 4.80 -8.15 8.35
N VAL A 118 4.77 -7.19 7.42
CA VAL A 118 4.76 -7.42 5.98
C VAL A 118 6.13 -7.16 5.35
N SER A 119 7.21 -7.12 6.14
CA SER A 119 8.57 -7.12 5.60
C SER A 119 8.71 -8.21 4.53
N PRO A 120 9.33 -7.92 3.38
CA PRO A 120 9.44 -8.89 2.30
C PRO A 120 10.21 -10.13 2.81
N PRO A 121 9.80 -11.35 2.40
CA PRO A 121 10.50 -12.56 2.80
C PRO A 121 11.98 -12.48 2.38
N LYS A 122 12.87 -13.04 3.21
CA LYS A 122 14.29 -13.17 2.87
C LYS A 122 14.37 -14.11 1.66
N SER A 123 14.84 -13.58 0.53
CA SER A 123 15.18 -14.39 -0.65
C SER A 123 16.33 -15.34 -0.33
#